data_AF-A0A9C8H5X6-F1
#
_entry.id   AF-A0A9C8H5X6-F1
#
_cell.length_a   1.000
_cell.length_b   1.000
_cell.length_c   1.000
_cell.angle_alpha   90.00
_cell.angle_beta   90.00
_cell.angle_gamma   90.00
#
_symmetry.space_group_name_H-M   'P 1'
#
loop_
_entity.id
_entity.type
_entity.pdbx_description
1 polymer ?
#
loop_
_entity_poly.entity_id
_entity_poly.type
_entity_poly.pdbx_seq_one_letter_code
_entity_poly.pdbx_strand_id
1 'polypeptide(L)' 'MPDLTCFLTAQSTTFPTALAELRAGQKLSHWMWFIFPQLAALQP' A
#
# COMPACT_ATOMS: atom_id res chain seq x y z
N MET A 1 -2.06 -16.48 -13.61
CA MET A 1 -2.42 -15.21 -12.96
C MET A 1 -1.64 -15.14 -11.66
N PRO A 2 -0.83 -14.09 -11.41
CA PRO A 2 -0.15 -13.95 -10.13
C PRO A 2 -1.19 -13.91 -9.01
N ASP A 3 -0.87 -14.54 -7.89
CA ASP A 3 -1.78 -14.67 -6.75
C ASP A 3 -1.93 -13.32 -6.02
N LEU A 4 -3.14 -12.77 -6.02
CA LEU A 4 -3.48 -11.50 -5.38
C LEU A 4 -3.44 -11.59 -3.83
N THR A 5 -3.40 -12.80 -3.28
CA THR A 5 -3.41 -13.05 -1.83
C THR A 5 -2.19 -12.45 -1.11
N CYS A 6 -1.04 -12.36 -1.81
CA CYS A 6 0.16 -11.72 -1.27
C CYS A 6 -0.06 -10.23 -0.96
N PHE A 7 -0.78 -9.52 -1.85
CA PHE A 7 -1.13 -8.11 -1.64
C PHE A 7 -2.09 -7.94 -0.46
N LEU A 8 -3.11 -8.80 -0.36
CA LEU A 8 -4.07 -8.77 0.76
C LEU A 8 -3.38 -9.01 2.11
N THR A 9 -2.42 -9.94 2.15
CA THR A 9 -1.65 -10.23 3.36
C THR A 9 -0.81 -9.03 3.79
N ALA A 10 -0.10 -8.38 2.86
CA ALA A 10 0.70 -7.19 3.17
C ALA A 10 -0.15 -5.97 3.57
N GLN A 11 -1.36 -5.84 3.00
CA GLN A 11 -2.29 -4.78 3.35
C GLN A 11 -2.90 -4.97 4.74
N SER A 12 -3.10 -6.21 5.20
CA SER A 12 -3.72 -6.49 6.51
C SER A 12 -3.03 -5.78 7.69
N THR A 13 -1.70 -5.61 7.63
CA THR A 13 -0.90 -4.98 8.69
C THR A 13 -0.66 -3.49 8.45
N THR A 14 -0.78 -3.02 7.20
CA THR A 14 -0.42 -1.65 6.81
C THR A 14 -1.61 -0.74 6.57
N PHE A 15 -2.79 -1.31 6.27
CA PHE A 15 -4.02 -0.56 5.98
C PHE A 15 -4.50 0.30 7.16
N PRO A 16 -4.50 -0.17 8.43
CA PRO A 16 -4.92 0.68 9.55
C PRO A 16 -4.05 1.93 9.71
N THR A 17 -2.73 1.77 9.58
CA THR A 17 -1.76 2.87 9.64
C THR A 17 -1.93 3.84 8.48
N ALA A 18 -2.07 3.31 7.26
CA ALA A 18 -2.32 4.12 6.07
C ALA A 18 -3.58 4.96 6.19
N LEU A 19 -4.68 4.36 6.68
CA LEU A 19 -5.95 5.06 6.86
C LEU A 19 -5.84 6.18 7.91
N ALA A 20 -5.12 5.96 9.00
CA ALA A 20 -4.89 6.98 10.03
C ALA A 20 -4.06 8.15 9.48
N GLU A 21 -2.96 7.87 8.77
CA GLU A 21 -2.09 8.88 8.18
C GLU A 21 -2.79 9.69 7.08
N LEU A 22 -3.60 9.03 6.25
CA LEU A 22 -4.43 9.70 5.23
C LEU A 22 -5.48 10.62 5.87
N ARG A 23 -6.13 10.19 6.95
CA ARG A 23 -7.07 11.03 7.70
C ARG A 23 -6.39 12.21 8.38
N ALA A 24 -5.16 12.03 8.83
CA ALA A 24 -4.33 13.10 9.38
C ALA A 24 -3.73 14.02 8.31
N GLY A 25 -3.85 13.68 7.02
CA GLY A 25 -3.29 14.45 5.91
C GLY A 25 -1.77 14.40 5.82
N GLN A 26 -1.11 13.47 6.52
CA GLN A 26 0.35 13.39 6.56
C GLN A 26 0.82 11.93 6.55
N LYS A 27 1.56 11.56 5.50
CA LYS A 27 2.22 10.26 5.39
C LYS A 27 3.50 10.24 6.21
N LEU A 28 3.63 9.27 7.09
CA LEU A 28 4.76 9.07 8.00
C LEU A 28 5.42 7.68 7.81
N SER A 29 4.69 6.70 7.27
CA SER A 29 5.16 5.30 7.18
C SER A 29 5.27 4.77 5.74
N HIS A 30 5.93 3.62 5.57
CA HIS A 30 6.25 3.01 4.26
C HIS A 30 5.17 2.03 3.74
N TRP A 31 3.91 2.46 3.66
CA TRP A 31 2.80 1.63 3.16
C TRP A 31 2.41 1.91 1.70
N MET A 32 2.96 2.96 1.07
CA MET A 32 2.56 3.40 -0.27
C MET A 32 2.63 2.28 -1.33
N TRP A 33 3.69 1.47 -1.32
CA TRP A 33 3.88 0.40 -2.31
C TRP A 33 2.84 -0.72 -2.24
N PHE A 34 2.21 -0.90 -1.08
CA PHE A 34 1.23 -1.96 -0.85
C PHE A 34 -0.21 -1.48 -1.00
N ILE A 35 -0.45 -0.17 -0.77
CA ILE A 35 -1.78 0.46 -0.83
C ILE A 35 -2.02 1.11 -2.21
N PHE A 36 -1.00 1.73 -2.80
CA PHE A 36 -1.01 2.32 -4.13
C PHE A 36 0.20 1.85 -4.95
N PRO A 37 0.26 0.56 -5.32
CA PRO A 37 1.32 0.06 -6.18
C PRO A 37 1.29 0.77 -7.54
N GLN A 38 2.44 1.20 -8.02
CA GLN A 38 2.57 1.76 -9.38
C GLN A 38 2.46 0.65 -10.42
N LEU A 39 1.93 1.00 -11.61
CA LEU A 39 1.97 0.09 -12.74
C LEU A 39 3.43 -0.17 -13.11
N ALA A 40 3.79 -1.44 -13.34
CA ALA A 40 5.16 -1.82 -13.74
C ALA A 40 5.65 -1.07 -14.99
N ALA A 41 4.74 -0.69 -15.88
CA ALA A 41 5.03 0.11 -17.08
C ALA A 41 5.45 1.57 -16.79
N LEU A 42 5.37 2.02 -15.53
CA LEU A 42 5.76 3.36 -15.08
C LEU A 42 7.11 3.37 -14.33
N GLN A 43 7.72 2.20 -14.10
CA GLN A 43 9.09 2.13 -13.58
C GLN A 43 10.11 2.19 -14.73
N PRO A 44 11.23 2.92 -14.58
CA PRO A 44 12.27 3.03 -15.60
C PRO A 44 12.97 1.69 -15.89
#